data_AF-A0A1R1WXR2-F1
#
_entry.id   AF-A0A1R1WXR2-F1
#
_cell.length_a   1.000
_cell.length_b   1.000
_cell.length_c   1.000
_cell.angle_alpha   90.00
_cell.angle_beta   90.00
_cell.angle_gamma   90.00
#
_symmetry.space_group_name_H-M   'P 1'
#
loop_
_entity.id
_entity.type
_entity.pdbx_description
1 polymer ?
#
loop_
_entity_poly.entity_id
_entity_poly.type
_entity_poly.pdbx_seq_one_letter_code
_entity_poly.pdbx_strand_id
1 'polypeptide(L)'
;MKFSEILKENVLHVWKFYYLDYDGLKEASRKFEIGNFTKEDEDEYISRLDGEIKKVESFQKDKITKIKENLDEIKITVDLLNKSRRPREIKVDQLRIIQEEIDAIISQVNELAKYTRINFTALVRLVKEHDKKVDFLSNPIFAQKVNNTTFFRESFDALLNELSGLYKIVRDNMRITSRDLNNEGESHKSMVVQKTSYWVYPENVMELKLYILKNIPVLLLRKNKNDKTSSSLTNVYFDNKNLDLYRDRIERIENSELIKIFWYGEEKKPDTFVEREKHSACHEGLKCVNEQFSIKEKHINSYLSGNFSPGDKELNGCKETPSNNVNGILPNEIIFNVKEKKLVPGKN
;
A
#
# COMPACT_ATOMS: atom_id res chain seq x y z
N MET A 1 -3.38 -24.67 -15.03
CA MET A 1 -1.97 -24.86 -15.42
C MET A 1 -1.19 -25.43 -14.26
N LYS A 2 -0.20 -26.27 -14.53
CA LYS A 2 0.70 -26.78 -13.48
C LYS A 2 1.61 -25.64 -13.04
N PHE A 3 1.93 -25.54 -11.74
CA PHE A 3 2.77 -24.43 -11.25
C PHE A 3 4.14 -24.38 -11.91
N SER A 4 4.74 -25.54 -12.22
CA SER A 4 6.02 -25.61 -12.93
C SER A 4 6.00 -24.91 -14.29
N GLU A 5 4.85 -24.90 -14.99
CA GLU A 5 4.68 -24.19 -16.26
C GLU A 5 4.64 -22.68 -16.02
N ILE A 6 3.85 -22.24 -15.03
CA ILE A 6 3.75 -20.83 -14.61
C ILE A 6 5.13 -20.31 -14.17
N LEU A 7 5.89 -21.10 -13.43
CA LEU A 7 7.24 -20.73 -13.00
C LEU A 7 8.15 -20.53 -14.22
N LYS A 8 8.14 -21.46 -15.17
CA LYS A 8 8.97 -21.38 -16.39
C LYS A 8 8.62 -20.18 -17.26
N GLU A 9 7.34 -19.83 -17.38
CA GLU A 9 6.87 -18.68 -18.15
C GLU A 9 7.20 -17.34 -17.51
N ASN A 10 7.23 -17.28 -16.16
CA ASN A 10 7.47 -16.04 -15.43
C ASN A 10 8.92 -15.86 -14.95
N VAL A 11 9.83 -16.78 -15.29
CA VAL A 11 11.25 -16.67 -14.96
C VAL A 11 11.93 -15.67 -15.88
N LEU A 12 12.50 -14.64 -15.27
CA LEU A 12 13.44 -13.75 -15.94
C LEU A 12 14.70 -14.54 -16.32
N HIS A 13 14.96 -14.67 -17.62
CA HIS A 13 16.11 -15.43 -18.14
C HIS A 13 17.44 -15.00 -17.53
N VAL A 14 17.62 -13.69 -17.27
CA VAL A 14 18.84 -13.13 -16.68
C VAL A 14 19.08 -13.64 -15.27
N TRP A 15 18.03 -13.98 -14.51
CA TRP A 15 18.12 -14.42 -13.11
C TRP A 15 17.81 -15.90 -12.92
N LYS A 16 17.72 -16.67 -14.01
CA LYS A 16 17.28 -18.07 -14.00
C LYS A 16 17.96 -18.94 -12.92
N PHE A 17 19.27 -18.77 -12.71
CA PHE A 17 20.04 -19.56 -11.75
C PHE A 17 19.75 -19.22 -10.28
N TYR A 18 19.21 -18.03 -10.01
CA TYR A 18 18.89 -17.57 -8.66
C TYR A 18 17.48 -17.96 -8.21
N TYR A 19 16.60 -18.33 -9.15
CA TYR A 19 15.29 -18.87 -8.81
C TYR A 19 15.40 -20.18 -8.03
N LEU A 20 14.36 -20.43 -7.23
CA LEU A 20 14.17 -21.67 -6.52
C LEU A 20 14.11 -22.87 -7.49
N ASP A 21 14.89 -23.91 -7.22
CA ASP A 21 14.83 -25.19 -7.94
C ASP A 21 13.57 -25.99 -7.57
N TYR A 22 12.42 -25.48 -8.03
CA TYR A 22 11.11 -26.07 -7.72
C TYR A 22 10.98 -27.49 -8.28
N ASP A 23 11.42 -27.73 -9.52
CA ASP A 23 11.30 -29.05 -10.15
C ASP A 23 12.21 -30.07 -9.44
N GLY A 24 13.45 -29.72 -9.10
CA GLY A 24 14.37 -30.62 -8.39
C GLY A 24 13.94 -30.91 -6.95
N LEU A 25 13.40 -29.92 -6.23
CA LEU A 25 12.80 -30.13 -4.90
C LEU A 25 11.53 -30.98 -4.98
N LYS A 26 10.72 -30.79 -6.02
CA LYS A 26 9.53 -31.61 -6.25
C LYS A 26 9.87 -33.07 -6.56
N GLU A 27 10.91 -33.31 -7.35
CA GLU A 27 11.43 -34.65 -7.63
C GLU A 27 12.01 -35.32 -6.39
N ALA A 28 12.78 -34.58 -5.58
CA ALA A 28 13.25 -35.06 -4.28
C ALA A 28 12.06 -35.47 -3.40
N SER A 29 10.96 -34.70 -3.45
CA SER A 29 9.73 -35.01 -2.71
C SER A 29 8.91 -36.18 -3.27
N ARG A 30 9.21 -36.70 -4.47
CA ARG A 30 8.58 -37.93 -4.96
C ARG A 30 9.19 -39.19 -4.36
N LYS A 31 10.45 -39.13 -3.91
CA LYS A 31 11.08 -40.27 -3.22
C LYS A 31 10.34 -40.64 -1.93
N PHE A 32 9.60 -39.69 -1.35
CA PHE A 32 8.74 -39.90 -0.18
C PHE A 32 7.56 -40.85 -0.44
N GLU A 33 7.12 -41.02 -1.69
CA GLU A 33 5.94 -41.85 -2.03
C GLU A 33 6.24 -43.36 -2.05
N ILE A 34 7.52 -43.77 -2.03
CA ILE A 34 7.94 -45.17 -2.24
C ILE A 34 7.96 -45.97 -0.92
N GLY A 35 7.57 -45.36 0.21
CA GLY A 35 7.28 -46.06 1.47
C GLY A 35 8.47 -46.28 2.43
N ASN A 36 9.67 -45.81 2.09
CA ASN A 36 10.87 -45.91 2.92
C ASN A 36 11.41 -44.52 3.32
N PHE A 37 10.56 -43.62 3.79
CA PHE A 37 11.02 -42.29 4.23
C PHE A 37 11.71 -42.42 5.60
N THR A 38 13.02 -42.18 5.64
CA THR A 38 13.77 -42.12 6.89
C THR A 38 13.91 -40.68 7.40
N LYS A 39 14.29 -40.53 8.67
CA LYS A 39 14.63 -39.20 9.21
C LYS A 39 15.82 -38.57 8.48
N GLU A 40 16.76 -39.38 7.96
CA GLU A 40 17.88 -38.87 7.18
C GLU A 40 17.42 -38.24 5.86
N ASP A 41 16.41 -38.82 5.19
CA ASP A 41 15.82 -38.25 3.97
C ASP A 41 15.10 -36.92 4.25
N GLU A 42 14.46 -36.77 5.42
CA GLU A 42 13.83 -35.53 5.86
C GLU A 42 14.88 -34.43 6.05
N ASP A 43 15.96 -34.76 6.77
CA ASP A 43 17.06 -33.85 7.05
C ASP A 43 17.77 -33.40 5.76
N GLU A 44 17.97 -34.32 4.80
CA GLU A 44 18.55 -34.00 3.48
C GLU A 44 17.65 -33.02 2.69
N TYR A 45 16.33 -33.28 2.66
CA TYR A 45 15.38 -32.41 1.98
C TYR A 45 15.32 -31.02 2.60
N ILE A 46 15.27 -30.94 3.92
CA ILE A 46 15.28 -29.67 4.66
C ILE A 46 16.58 -28.91 4.40
N SER A 47 17.73 -29.59 4.41
CA SER A 47 19.03 -28.98 4.12
C SER A 47 19.09 -28.40 2.71
N ARG A 48 18.58 -29.13 1.70
CA ARG A 48 18.50 -28.65 0.32
C ARG A 48 17.60 -27.42 0.20
N LEU A 49 16.42 -27.47 0.83
CA LEU A 49 15.46 -26.37 0.83
C LEU A 49 16.01 -25.12 1.52
N ASP A 50 16.73 -25.29 2.63
CA ASP A 50 17.44 -24.20 3.31
C ASP A 50 18.52 -23.56 2.44
N GLY A 51 19.28 -24.38 1.69
CA GLY A 51 20.26 -23.89 0.72
C GLY A 51 19.60 -23.02 -0.36
N GLU A 52 18.46 -23.47 -0.87
CA GLU A 52 17.67 -22.75 -1.86
C GLU A 52 17.06 -21.45 -1.32
N ILE A 53 16.57 -21.44 -0.08
CA ILE A 53 16.09 -20.22 0.60
C ILE A 53 17.23 -19.22 0.76
N LYS A 54 18.40 -19.65 1.27
CA LYS A 54 19.58 -18.78 1.43
C LYS A 54 20.07 -18.20 0.10
N LYS A 55 20.01 -18.98 -0.98
CA LYS A 55 20.34 -18.51 -2.33
C LYS A 55 19.43 -17.37 -2.77
N VAL A 56 18.11 -17.58 -2.66
CA VAL A 56 17.11 -16.56 -3.00
C VAL A 56 17.28 -15.31 -2.13
N GLU A 57 17.54 -15.51 -0.84
CA GLU A 57 17.75 -14.44 0.15
C GLU A 57 18.99 -13.59 -0.18
N SER A 58 20.13 -14.23 -0.41
CA SER A 58 21.38 -13.54 -0.76
C SER A 58 21.20 -12.71 -2.03
N PHE A 59 20.59 -13.30 -3.07
CA PHE A 59 20.43 -12.62 -4.35
C PHE A 59 19.60 -11.33 -4.26
N GLN A 60 18.45 -11.35 -3.59
CA GLN A 60 17.65 -10.14 -3.45
C GLN A 60 18.32 -9.14 -2.50
N LYS A 61 19.00 -9.57 -1.43
CA LYS A 61 19.78 -8.65 -0.58
C LYS A 61 20.82 -7.91 -1.41
N ASP A 62 21.58 -8.63 -2.22
CA ASP A 62 22.57 -8.03 -3.13
C ASP A 62 21.92 -7.08 -4.13
N LYS A 63 20.75 -7.42 -4.67
CA LYS A 63 20.01 -6.56 -5.60
C LYS A 63 19.44 -5.31 -4.93
N ILE A 64 18.88 -5.43 -3.73
CA ILE A 64 18.38 -4.29 -2.95
C ILE A 64 19.53 -3.34 -2.62
N THR A 65 20.68 -3.86 -2.19
CA THR A 65 21.86 -3.05 -1.88
C THR A 65 22.33 -2.28 -3.11
N LYS A 66 22.47 -2.94 -4.27
CA LYS A 66 22.82 -2.28 -5.53
C LYS A 66 21.82 -1.21 -5.95
N ILE A 67 20.53 -1.48 -5.80
CA ILE A 67 19.47 -0.49 -6.09
C ILE A 67 19.61 0.73 -5.18
N LYS A 68 19.89 0.52 -3.89
CA LYS A 68 20.10 1.62 -2.93
C LYS A 68 21.35 2.43 -3.25
N GLU A 69 22.47 1.77 -3.56
CA GLU A 69 23.72 2.42 -3.96
C GLU A 69 23.50 3.31 -5.19
N ASN A 70 22.89 2.77 -6.26
CA ASN A 70 22.56 3.55 -7.46
C ASN A 70 21.63 4.74 -7.13
N LEU A 71 20.67 4.53 -6.24
CA LEU A 71 19.73 5.57 -5.85
C LEU A 71 20.41 6.69 -5.06
N ASP A 72 21.38 6.37 -4.20
CA ASP A 72 22.19 7.34 -3.48
C ASP A 72 23.16 8.10 -4.40
N GLU A 73 23.76 7.43 -5.39
CA GLU A 73 24.55 8.08 -6.44
C GLU A 73 23.71 9.10 -7.23
N ILE A 74 22.49 8.75 -7.61
CA ILE A 74 21.56 9.66 -8.28
C ILE A 74 21.19 10.84 -7.37
N LYS A 75 20.91 10.62 -6.07
CA LYS A 75 20.65 11.72 -5.11
C LYS A 75 21.82 12.70 -5.08
N ILE A 76 23.05 12.20 -4.97
CA ILE A 76 24.26 13.04 -4.96
C ILE A 76 24.37 13.83 -6.27
N THR A 77 24.13 13.17 -7.41
CA THR A 77 24.20 13.78 -8.74
C THR A 77 23.17 14.90 -8.89
N VAL A 78 21.94 14.66 -8.45
CA VAL A 78 20.86 15.67 -8.44
C VAL A 78 21.23 16.86 -7.55
N ASP A 79 21.78 16.62 -6.36
CA ASP A 79 22.19 17.68 -5.44
C ASP A 79 23.34 18.53 -6.01
N LEU A 80 24.33 17.90 -6.65
CA LEU A 80 25.42 18.59 -7.33
C LEU A 80 24.90 19.41 -8.51
N LEU A 81 23.98 18.84 -9.30
CA LEU A 81 23.36 19.52 -10.43
C LEU A 81 22.59 20.78 -9.99
N ASN A 82 21.82 20.67 -8.90
CA ASN A 82 21.08 21.78 -8.32
C ASN A 82 22.01 22.90 -7.83
N LYS A 83 23.14 22.57 -7.20
CA LYS A 83 24.15 23.53 -6.72
C LYS A 83 24.99 24.16 -7.84
N SER A 84 25.12 23.49 -8.98
CA SER A 84 25.94 23.96 -10.09
C SER A 84 25.39 25.26 -10.71
N ARG A 85 26.27 26.17 -11.16
CA ARG A 85 25.89 27.38 -11.93
C ARG A 85 25.84 27.11 -13.44
N ARG A 86 25.49 25.90 -13.86
CA ARG A 86 25.41 25.52 -15.28
C ARG A 86 24.26 26.25 -16.00
N PRO A 87 24.39 26.51 -17.31
CA PRO A 87 23.29 26.98 -18.16
C PRO A 87 22.04 26.10 -18.03
N ARG A 88 20.86 26.71 -18.15
CA ARG A 88 19.57 26.04 -17.92
C ARG A 88 19.34 24.86 -18.88
N GLU A 89 19.68 25.01 -20.15
CA GLU A 89 19.52 23.97 -21.18
C GLU A 89 20.28 22.69 -20.81
N ILE A 90 21.56 22.84 -20.44
CA ILE A 90 22.42 21.72 -20.02
C ILE A 90 21.87 21.04 -18.76
N LYS A 91 21.25 21.79 -17.86
CA LYS A 91 20.61 21.22 -16.67
C LYS A 91 19.37 20.38 -17.04
N VAL A 92 18.56 20.84 -17.99
CA VAL A 92 17.37 20.09 -18.45
C VAL A 92 17.79 18.77 -19.11
N ASP A 93 18.80 18.79 -19.98
CA ASP A 93 19.31 17.58 -20.62
C ASP A 93 19.84 16.57 -19.59
N GLN A 94 20.57 17.05 -18.58
CA GLN A 94 21.07 16.21 -17.48
C GLN A 94 19.94 15.66 -16.61
N LEU A 95 18.90 16.45 -16.32
CA LEU A 95 17.72 15.98 -15.59
C LEU A 95 16.94 14.91 -16.37
N ARG A 96 16.91 14.99 -17.70
CA ARG A 96 16.30 13.95 -18.54
C ARG A 96 17.06 12.63 -18.46
N ILE A 97 18.40 12.67 -18.52
CA ILE A 97 19.25 11.48 -18.36
C ILE A 97 19.00 10.85 -16.97
N ILE A 98 18.98 11.67 -15.92
CA ILE A 98 18.68 11.21 -14.56
C ILE A 98 17.27 10.59 -14.48
N GLN A 99 16.28 11.16 -15.19
CA GLN A 99 14.93 10.59 -15.23
C GLN A 99 14.92 9.20 -15.89
N GLU A 100 15.67 9.00 -16.98
CA GLU A 100 15.82 7.70 -17.63
C GLU A 100 16.51 6.68 -16.71
N GLU A 101 17.52 7.10 -15.94
CA GLU A 101 18.17 6.25 -14.92
C GLU A 101 17.19 5.85 -13.80
N ILE A 102 16.37 6.80 -13.32
CA ILE A 102 15.33 6.49 -12.31
C ILE A 102 14.29 5.52 -12.90
N ASP A 103 13.90 5.69 -14.16
CA ASP A 103 12.98 4.77 -14.83
C ASP A 103 13.56 3.36 -14.98
N ALA A 104 14.87 3.25 -15.23
CA ALA A 104 15.57 1.97 -15.24
C ALA A 104 15.56 1.31 -13.85
N ILE A 105 15.77 2.08 -12.77
CA ILE A 105 15.66 1.57 -11.38
C ILE A 105 14.23 1.12 -11.08
N ILE A 106 13.22 1.87 -11.51
CA ILE A 106 11.80 1.48 -11.37
C ILE A 106 11.55 0.12 -12.03
N SER A 107 12.09 -0.12 -13.24
CA SER A 107 11.97 -1.42 -13.90
C SER A 107 12.65 -2.53 -13.09
N GLN A 108 13.85 -2.28 -12.57
CA GLN A 108 14.58 -3.25 -11.74
C GLN A 108 13.83 -3.59 -10.44
N VAL A 109 13.21 -2.60 -9.78
CA VAL A 109 12.37 -2.83 -8.61
C VAL A 109 11.13 -3.66 -8.97
N ASN A 110 10.52 -3.41 -10.12
CA ASN A 110 9.39 -4.20 -10.61
C ASN A 110 9.78 -5.67 -10.87
N GLU A 111 10.90 -5.87 -11.54
CA GLU A 111 11.43 -7.22 -11.78
C GLU A 111 11.77 -7.93 -10.47
N LEU A 112 12.40 -7.24 -9.52
CA LEU A 112 12.79 -7.79 -8.23
C LEU A 112 11.57 -8.22 -7.40
N ALA A 113 10.54 -7.39 -7.33
CA ALA A 113 9.34 -7.74 -6.57
C ALA A 113 8.51 -8.84 -7.28
N LYS A 114 8.53 -8.95 -8.62
CA LYS A 114 8.02 -10.13 -9.33
C LYS A 114 8.80 -11.40 -8.96
N TYR A 115 10.13 -11.32 -8.94
CA TYR A 115 11.02 -12.40 -8.52
C TYR A 115 10.73 -12.86 -7.07
N THR A 116 10.63 -11.94 -6.11
CA THR A 116 10.34 -12.27 -4.70
C THR A 116 9.00 -12.98 -4.56
N ARG A 117 7.95 -12.48 -5.24
CA ARG A 117 6.60 -13.05 -5.20
C ARG A 117 6.54 -14.47 -5.75
N ILE A 118 7.18 -14.72 -6.88
CA ILE A 118 7.17 -16.03 -7.55
C ILE A 118 7.91 -17.06 -6.68
N ASN A 119 9.09 -16.72 -6.17
CA ASN A 119 9.84 -17.60 -5.29
C ASN A 119 9.10 -17.87 -3.97
N PHE A 120 8.44 -16.86 -3.38
CA PHE A 120 7.59 -17.06 -2.20
C PHE A 120 6.45 -18.03 -2.48
N THR A 121 5.76 -17.86 -3.61
CA THR A 121 4.67 -18.74 -4.02
C THR A 121 5.16 -20.17 -4.25
N ALA A 122 6.35 -20.33 -4.85
CA ALA A 122 6.98 -21.62 -5.05
C ALA A 122 7.28 -22.32 -3.72
N LEU A 123 7.87 -21.60 -2.76
CA LEU A 123 8.12 -22.12 -1.41
C LEU A 123 6.82 -22.55 -0.73
N VAL A 124 5.82 -21.68 -0.63
CA VAL A 124 4.53 -22.02 0.00
C VAL A 124 3.89 -23.26 -0.65
N ARG A 125 4.02 -23.42 -1.97
CA ARG A 125 3.51 -24.61 -2.67
C ARG A 125 4.32 -25.86 -2.34
N LEU A 126 5.65 -25.79 -2.29
CA LEU A 126 6.49 -26.93 -1.89
C LEU A 126 6.17 -27.40 -0.47
N VAL A 127 5.96 -26.47 0.46
CA VAL A 127 5.55 -26.80 1.84
C VAL A 127 4.22 -27.52 1.83
N LYS A 128 3.21 -26.96 1.16
CA LYS A 128 1.90 -27.61 1.06
C LYS A 128 1.94 -28.97 0.37
N GLU A 129 2.84 -29.19 -0.59
CA GLU A 129 3.01 -30.51 -1.20
C GLU A 129 3.71 -31.48 -0.25
N HIS A 130 4.72 -31.03 0.49
CA HIS A 130 5.40 -31.82 1.52
C HIS A 130 4.43 -32.23 2.64
N ASP A 131 3.66 -31.28 3.17
CA ASP A 131 2.67 -31.48 4.24
C ASP A 131 1.58 -32.49 3.88
N LYS A 132 1.24 -32.62 2.59
CA LYS A 132 0.26 -33.60 2.12
C LYS A 132 0.80 -35.03 2.08
N LYS A 133 2.12 -35.19 2.02
CA LYS A 133 2.78 -36.48 1.78
C LYS A 133 3.38 -37.07 3.06
N VAL A 134 3.63 -36.25 4.07
CA VAL A 134 4.29 -36.64 5.32
C VAL A 134 3.30 -36.47 6.47
N ASP A 135 2.96 -37.56 7.16
CA ASP A 135 2.08 -37.54 8.35
C ASP A 135 2.77 -36.97 9.62
N PHE A 136 4.04 -36.59 9.51
CA PHE A 136 4.85 -36.06 10.61
C PHE A 136 4.63 -34.54 10.80
N LEU A 137 4.60 -34.08 12.05
CA LEU A 137 4.36 -32.70 12.48
C LEU A 137 5.52 -31.70 12.16
N SER A 138 6.19 -31.80 11.02
CA SER A 138 7.23 -30.81 10.61
C SER A 138 6.66 -29.43 10.24
N ASN A 139 5.33 -29.35 10.17
CA ASN A 139 4.50 -28.18 9.83
C ASN A 139 4.77 -26.89 10.66
N PRO A 140 4.84 -26.90 12.02
CA PRO A 140 5.05 -25.69 12.78
C PRO A 140 6.44 -25.11 12.56
N ILE A 141 7.46 -25.96 12.48
CA ILE A 141 8.86 -25.53 12.31
C ILE A 141 9.03 -24.90 10.94
N PHE A 142 8.48 -25.52 9.89
CA PHE A 142 8.62 -25.00 8.54
C PHE A 142 7.78 -23.73 8.29
N ALA A 143 6.50 -23.75 8.69
CA ALA A 143 5.66 -22.57 8.59
C ALA A 143 6.21 -21.42 9.44
N GLN A 144 6.72 -21.70 10.63
CA GLN A 144 7.40 -20.72 11.47
C GLN A 144 8.67 -20.22 10.81
N LYS A 145 9.47 -21.06 10.13
CA LYS A 145 10.69 -20.64 9.45
C LYS A 145 10.40 -19.77 8.23
N VAL A 146 9.43 -20.13 7.39
CA VAL A 146 8.97 -19.29 6.27
C VAL A 146 8.37 -17.98 6.79
N ASN A 147 7.57 -18.04 7.85
CA ASN A 147 7.02 -16.83 8.48
C ASN A 147 8.09 -15.97 9.16
N ASN A 148 9.15 -16.58 9.69
CA ASN A 148 10.28 -15.90 10.32
C ASN A 148 11.34 -15.47 9.32
N THR A 149 11.29 -15.94 8.06
CA THR A 149 12.09 -15.35 6.98
C THR A 149 11.53 -13.95 6.71
N THR A 150 12.06 -12.99 7.47
CA THR A 150 11.77 -11.55 7.42
C THR A 150 11.83 -10.98 6.02
N PHE A 151 12.64 -11.61 5.17
CA PHE A 151 12.90 -11.26 3.80
C PHE A 151 11.68 -11.21 2.85
N PHE A 152 10.72 -12.14 2.96
CA PHE A 152 9.48 -12.06 2.16
C PHE A 152 8.50 -11.00 2.68
N ARG A 153 8.73 -10.51 3.90
CA ARG A 153 7.92 -9.48 4.56
C ARG A 153 8.53 -8.09 4.44
N GLU A 154 9.80 -7.97 4.03
CA GLU A 154 10.40 -6.67 3.78
C GLU A 154 9.62 -5.96 2.69
N SER A 155 8.92 -4.89 3.09
CA SER A 155 8.15 -4.12 2.15
C SER A 155 9.09 -3.24 1.33
N PHE A 156 8.84 -3.19 0.02
CA PHE A 156 9.48 -2.23 -0.87
C PHE A 156 9.05 -0.78 -0.57
N ASP A 157 8.23 -0.54 0.46
CA ASP A 157 7.67 0.78 0.77
C ASP A 157 8.75 1.82 1.06
N ALA A 158 9.82 1.46 1.76
CA ALA A 158 10.94 2.37 2.01
C ALA A 158 11.60 2.81 0.69
N LEU A 159 11.88 1.86 -0.21
CA LEU A 159 12.44 2.13 -1.53
C LEU A 159 11.48 2.96 -2.40
N LEU A 160 10.19 2.64 -2.37
CA LEU A 160 9.15 3.39 -3.09
C LEU A 160 9.07 4.84 -2.61
N ASN A 161 9.18 5.08 -1.31
CA ASN A 161 9.17 6.42 -0.74
C ASN A 161 10.38 7.24 -1.17
N GLU A 162 11.56 6.63 -1.16
CA GLU A 162 12.80 7.26 -1.63
C GLU A 162 12.73 7.59 -3.13
N LEU A 163 12.30 6.62 -3.96
CA LEU A 163 12.08 6.82 -5.39
C LEU A 163 11.07 7.94 -5.66
N SER A 164 9.96 7.95 -4.93
CA SER A 164 8.95 9.00 -5.08
C SER A 164 9.49 10.38 -4.72
N GLY A 165 10.34 10.48 -3.70
CA GLY A 165 10.99 11.72 -3.31
C GLY A 165 11.92 12.23 -4.42
N LEU A 166 12.74 11.34 -4.98
CA LEU A 166 13.65 11.64 -6.07
C LEU A 166 12.90 12.09 -7.33
N TYR A 167 11.88 11.35 -7.74
CA TYR A 167 11.06 11.68 -8.91
C TYR A 167 10.37 13.04 -8.76
N LYS A 168 9.90 13.36 -7.55
CA LYS A 168 9.34 14.67 -7.23
C LYS A 168 10.38 15.78 -7.44
N ILE A 169 11.58 15.62 -6.90
CA ILE A 169 12.66 16.62 -7.03
C ILE A 169 13.00 16.84 -8.51
N VAL A 170 13.21 15.77 -9.27
CA VAL A 170 13.56 15.86 -10.70
C VAL A 170 12.45 16.54 -11.50
N ARG A 171 11.19 16.14 -11.30
CA ARG A 171 10.03 16.73 -11.98
C ARG A 171 9.80 18.19 -11.62
N ASP A 172 9.92 18.54 -10.34
CA ASP A 172 9.73 19.93 -9.88
C ASP A 172 10.83 20.84 -10.46
N ASN A 173 12.08 20.36 -10.53
CA ASN A 173 13.17 21.08 -11.18
C ASN A 173 12.96 21.26 -12.69
N MET A 174 12.44 20.25 -13.38
CA MET A 174 12.06 20.38 -14.79
C MET A 174 10.94 21.41 -14.98
N ARG A 175 9.91 21.38 -14.10
CA ARG A 175 8.81 22.34 -14.13
C ARG A 175 9.24 23.77 -13.81
N ILE A 176 10.11 23.98 -12.82
CA ILE A 176 10.64 25.31 -12.50
C ILE A 176 11.42 25.85 -13.70
N THR A 177 12.22 25.00 -14.34
CA THR A 177 13.00 25.39 -15.52
C THR A 177 12.11 25.71 -16.73
N SER A 178 10.93 25.08 -16.84
CA SER A 178 9.96 25.33 -17.92
C SER A 178 8.92 26.42 -17.62
N ARG A 179 8.61 26.72 -16.35
CA ARG A 179 7.51 27.62 -15.93
C ARG A 179 7.85 29.11 -16.02
N ASP A 180 9.11 29.49 -16.19
CA ASP A 180 9.44 30.88 -16.53
C ASP A 180 8.93 31.28 -17.93
N LEU A 181 8.33 30.36 -18.71
CA LEU A 181 7.78 30.64 -20.04
C LEU A 181 6.26 30.90 -20.05
N ASN A 182 5.47 30.41 -19.08
CA ASN A 182 4.01 30.57 -19.09
C ASN A 182 3.48 30.89 -17.69
N ASN A 183 3.39 32.18 -17.37
CA ASN A 183 2.52 32.70 -16.32
C ASN A 183 1.07 32.58 -16.81
N GLU A 184 0.37 31.53 -16.43
CA GLU A 184 -1.09 31.52 -16.47
C GLU A 184 -1.62 31.17 -15.09
N GLY A 185 -2.17 32.19 -14.43
CA GLY A 185 -3.01 32.02 -13.25
C GLY A 185 -4.30 31.35 -13.69
N GLU A 186 -4.41 30.05 -13.45
CA GLU A 186 -5.67 29.35 -13.61
C GLU A 186 -6.63 29.80 -12.52
N SER A 187 -7.64 30.56 -12.92
CA SER A 187 -8.82 30.83 -12.09
C SER A 187 -9.37 29.50 -11.59
N HIS A 188 -9.65 29.39 -10.29
CA HIS A 188 -10.27 28.23 -9.67
C HIS A 188 -11.67 27.98 -10.25
N LYS A 189 -11.74 27.31 -11.41
CA LYS A 189 -12.97 26.69 -11.89
C LYS A 189 -13.38 25.66 -10.84
N SER A 190 -14.62 25.71 -10.39
CA SER A 190 -15.21 24.73 -9.47
C SER A 190 -14.96 23.32 -10.02
N MET A 191 -14.01 22.62 -9.42
CA MET A 191 -13.52 21.35 -9.91
C MET A 191 -14.59 20.29 -9.64
N VAL A 192 -15.23 19.79 -10.69
CA VAL A 192 -16.16 18.67 -10.57
C VAL A 192 -15.35 17.44 -10.16
N VAL A 193 -15.57 16.94 -8.95
CA VAL A 193 -14.89 15.75 -8.43
C VAL A 193 -15.56 14.51 -9.02
N GLN A 194 -14.86 13.81 -9.90
CA GLN A 194 -15.28 12.50 -10.41
C GLN A 194 -14.51 11.40 -9.68
N LYS A 195 -15.23 10.40 -9.15
CA LYS A 195 -14.65 9.24 -8.46
C LYS A 195 -14.92 7.97 -9.26
N THR A 196 -13.87 7.26 -9.64
CA THR A 196 -13.92 5.96 -10.32
C THR A 196 -13.10 4.94 -9.55
N SER A 197 -13.61 3.72 -9.43
CA SER A 197 -12.95 2.62 -8.71
C SER A 197 -12.65 1.47 -9.67
N TYR A 198 -11.46 0.90 -9.56
CA TYR A 198 -10.98 -0.19 -10.41
C TYR A 198 -10.54 -1.37 -9.56
N TRP A 199 -10.81 -2.58 -10.04
CA TRP A 199 -10.26 -3.80 -9.46
C TRP A 199 -8.87 -4.06 -10.03
N VAL A 200 -7.92 -4.34 -9.15
CA VAL A 200 -6.52 -4.59 -9.53
C VAL A 200 -6.15 -5.96 -9.00
N TYR A 201 -5.68 -6.83 -9.90
CA TYR A 201 -5.15 -8.13 -9.48
C TYR A 201 -3.93 -7.92 -8.56
N PRO A 202 -3.77 -8.70 -7.48
CA PRO A 202 -2.65 -8.58 -6.55
C PRO A 202 -1.28 -8.59 -7.23
N GLU A 203 -1.18 -9.29 -8.37
CA GLU A 203 0.03 -9.42 -9.19
C GLU A 203 0.49 -8.09 -9.79
N ASN A 204 -0.46 -7.20 -10.09
CA ASN A 204 -0.25 -5.95 -10.81
C ASN A 204 -0.16 -4.74 -9.87
N VAL A 205 -0.39 -4.92 -8.56
CA VAL A 205 -0.42 -3.82 -7.58
C VAL A 205 0.89 -3.04 -7.57
N MET A 206 2.02 -3.74 -7.62
CA MET A 206 3.34 -3.12 -7.52
C MET A 206 3.73 -2.41 -8.82
N GLU A 207 3.41 -3.00 -9.98
CA GLU A 207 3.55 -2.34 -11.28
C GLU A 207 2.69 -1.08 -11.38
N LEU A 208 1.45 -1.13 -10.91
CA LEU A 208 0.54 0.02 -10.85
C LEU A 208 1.06 1.12 -9.93
N LYS A 209 1.55 0.76 -8.72
CA LYS A 209 2.18 1.72 -7.79
C LYS A 209 3.34 2.46 -8.46
N LEU A 210 4.22 1.73 -9.15
CA LEU A 210 5.36 2.29 -9.87
C LEU A 210 4.94 3.17 -11.05
N TYR A 211 3.89 2.78 -11.79
CA TYR A 211 3.34 3.57 -12.89
C TYR A 211 2.76 4.91 -12.40
N ILE A 212 1.98 4.90 -11.32
CA ILE A 212 1.41 6.11 -10.71
C ILE A 212 2.52 7.00 -10.14
N LEU A 213 3.55 6.41 -9.52
CA LEU A 213 4.66 7.14 -8.89
C LEU A 213 5.40 8.08 -9.84
N LYS A 214 5.49 7.74 -11.13
CA LYS A 214 6.05 8.62 -12.18
C LYS A 214 5.29 9.94 -12.31
N ASN A 215 3.98 9.91 -12.08
CA ASN A 215 3.11 11.06 -12.32
C ASN A 215 2.70 11.77 -11.04
N ILE A 216 2.54 11.03 -9.94
CA ILE A 216 2.00 11.52 -8.68
C ILE A 216 2.88 10.98 -7.55
N PRO A 217 3.48 11.86 -6.73
CA PRO A 217 4.32 11.42 -5.64
C PRO A 217 3.48 10.76 -4.54
N VAL A 218 4.07 9.79 -3.87
CA VAL A 218 3.49 9.15 -2.68
C VAL A 218 3.32 10.20 -1.59
N LEU A 219 2.08 10.34 -1.11
CA LEU A 219 1.77 11.23 -0.01
C LEU A 219 2.15 10.56 1.31
N LEU A 220 3.20 11.07 1.95
CA LEU A 220 3.60 10.64 3.28
C LEU A 220 2.89 11.48 4.34
N LEU A 221 1.87 10.88 4.97
CA LEU A 221 1.24 11.44 6.17
C LEU A 221 2.18 11.23 7.36
N ARG A 222 2.97 12.26 7.70
CA ARG A 222 3.80 12.28 8.92
C ARG A 222 3.30 13.37 9.85
N LYS A 223 3.03 13.03 11.12
CA LYS A 223 2.80 14.03 12.17
C LYS A 223 4.14 14.58 12.66
N ASN A 224 5.13 13.71 12.90
CA ASN A 224 6.51 14.09 13.22
C ASN A 224 7.53 13.44 12.27
N LYS A 225 8.74 14.01 12.21
CA LYS A 225 9.85 13.50 11.37
C LYS A 225 10.30 12.07 11.74
N ASN A 226 10.05 11.63 12.98
CA ASN A 226 10.52 10.35 13.52
C ASN A 226 9.45 9.25 13.58
N ASP A 227 8.20 9.54 13.22
CA ASP A 227 7.12 8.54 13.28
C ASP A 227 7.28 7.53 12.14
N LYS A 228 7.08 6.24 12.46
CA LYS A 228 7.02 5.19 11.45
C LYS A 228 5.89 5.52 10.48
N THR A 229 6.19 5.60 9.19
CA THR A 229 5.18 5.82 8.14
C THR A 229 4.33 4.57 8.00
N SER A 230 3.22 4.50 8.74
CA SER A 230 2.21 3.47 8.52
C SER A 230 1.18 3.98 7.50
N SER A 231 0.92 3.18 6.47
CA SER A 231 -0.13 3.43 5.48
C SER A 231 -1.46 2.77 5.86
N SER A 232 -1.54 2.13 7.04
CA SER A 232 -2.74 1.40 7.46
C SER A 232 -3.87 2.40 7.69
N LEU A 233 -5.03 2.13 7.08
CA LEU A 233 -6.28 2.87 7.28
C LEU A 233 -7.31 1.87 7.77
N THR A 234 -7.84 2.10 8.97
CA THR A 234 -8.91 1.26 9.53
C THR A 234 -10.21 2.05 9.49
N ASN A 235 -11.27 1.45 8.95
CA ASN A 235 -12.61 2.04 8.91
C ASN A 235 -13.58 1.14 9.68
N VAL A 236 -14.35 1.73 10.57
CA VAL A 236 -15.43 1.08 11.32
C VAL A 236 -16.75 1.68 10.86
N TYR A 237 -17.54 0.88 10.17
CA TYR A 237 -18.85 1.28 9.67
C TYR A 237 -19.93 1.03 10.72
N PHE A 238 -20.91 1.93 10.76
CA PHE A 238 -22.03 1.87 11.68
C PHE A 238 -23.30 1.49 10.94
N ASP A 239 -24.08 0.59 11.52
CA ASP A 239 -25.42 0.24 11.04
C ASP A 239 -26.29 -0.27 12.19
N ASN A 240 -27.58 -0.48 11.95
CA ASN A 240 -28.49 -1.06 12.93
C ASN A 240 -28.72 -2.55 12.68
N LYS A 241 -29.53 -3.19 13.54
CA LYS A 241 -29.85 -4.63 13.43
C LYS A 241 -30.55 -5.01 12.12
N ASN A 242 -31.25 -4.07 11.49
CA ASN A 242 -32.00 -4.30 10.26
C ASN A 242 -31.17 -4.04 9.00
N LEU A 243 -29.96 -3.48 9.16
CA LEU A 243 -29.06 -3.06 8.08
C LEU A 243 -29.69 -2.00 7.18
N ASP A 244 -30.36 -1.02 7.77
CA ASP A 244 -31.09 0.02 7.03
C ASP A 244 -30.12 0.88 6.21
N LEU A 245 -28.99 1.32 6.78
CA LEU A 245 -28.03 2.16 6.04
C LEU A 245 -27.38 1.40 4.88
N TYR A 246 -27.09 0.11 5.07
CA TYR A 246 -26.61 -0.77 4.01
C TYR A 246 -27.62 -0.90 2.86
N ARG A 247 -28.90 -1.15 3.16
CA ARG A 247 -29.96 -1.28 2.15
C ARG A 247 -30.13 0.01 1.36
N ASP A 248 -30.27 1.13 2.05
CA ASP A 248 -30.42 2.46 1.44
C ASP A 248 -29.28 2.77 0.47
N ARG A 249 -28.06 2.32 0.82
CA ARG A 249 -26.86 2.55 0.01
C ARG A 249 -26.80 1.67 -1.24
N ILE A 250 -27.26 0.42 -1.16
CA ILE A 250 -27.35 -0.48 -2.32
C ILE A 250 -28.42 0.00 -3.29
N GLU A 251 -29.57 0.40 -2.75
CA GLU A 251 -30.69 0.91 -3.54
C GLU A 251 -30.44 2.33 -4.08
N ARG A 252 -29.35 2.99 -3.62
CA ARG A 252 -28.96 4.36 -4.01
C ARG A 252 -30.09 5.35 -3.74
N ILE A 253 -30.76 5.20 -2.60
CA ILE A 253 -31.81 6.12 -2.18
C ILE A 253 -31.21 7.50 -1.99
N GLU A 254 -31.95 8.53 -2.42
CA GLU A 254 -31.56 9.92 -2.25
C GLU A 254 -31.42 10.24 -0.75
N ASN A 255 -30.36 10.95 -0.39
CA ASN A 255 -29.96 11.24 0.98
C ASN A 255 -29.63 10.00 1.83
N SER A 256 -29.32 8.84 1.21
CA SER A 256 -28.74 7.70 1.94
C SER A 256 -27.42 8.11 2.59
N GLU A 257 -27.26 7.72 3.87
CA GLU A 257 -26.13 8.11 4.69
C GLU A 257 -25.23 6.91 4.98
N LEU A 258 -23.91 7.13 4.94
CA LEU A 258 -22.91 6.18 5.39
C LEU A 258 -22.10 6.85 6.50
N ILE A 259 -22.18 6.31 7.71
CA ILE A 259 -21.43 6.82 8.87
C ILE A 259 -20.31 5.84 9.18
N LYS A 260 -19.08 6.36 9.25
CA LYS A 260 -17.90 5.58 9.61
C LYS A 260 -16.99 6.37 10.55
N ILE A 261 -16.28 5.63 11.39
CA ILE A 261 -15.15 6.15 12.16
C ILE A 261 -13.89 5.54 11.57
N PHE A 262 -12.87 6.36 11.30
CA PHE A 262 -11.62 5.87 10.76
C PHE A 262 -10.42 6.52 11.42
N TRP A 263 -9.28 5.83 11.33
CA TRP A 263 -8.00 6.36 11.80
C TRP A 263 -6.85 5.82 10.95
N TYR A 264 -5.74 6.57 11.00
CA TYR A 264 -4.50 6.21 10.32
C TYR A 264 -3.53 5.54 11.30
N GLY A 265 -2.87 4.48 10.84
CA GLY A 265 -1.80 3.80 11.55
C GLY A 265 -2.25 2.85 12.66
N GLU A 266 -1.25 2.23 13.29
CA GLU A 266 -1.40 1.26 14.39
C GLU A 266 -0.99 1.88 15.74
N GLU A 267 -1.15 3.19 15.88
CA GLU A 267 -0.82 3.89 17.12
C GLU A 267 -1.75 3.46 18.26
N LYS A 268 -1.22 3.39 19.49
CA LYS A 268 -2.00 3.03 20.69
C LYS A 268 -3.06 4.08 21.07
N LYS A 269 -2.96 5.31 20.55
CA LYS A 269 -3.89 6.43 20.79
C LYS A 269 -4.01 7.28 19.53
N PRO A 270 -4.69 6.80 18.48
CA PRO A 270 -4.74 7.51 17.22
C PRO A 270 -5.67 8.74 17.32
N ASP A 271 -5.40 9.75 16.52
CA ASP A 271 -6.42 10.76 16.21
C ASP A 271 -7.45 10.10 15.30
N THR A 272 -8.71 10.15 15.71
CA THR A 272 -9.80 9.50 14.99
C THR A 272 -10.65 10.52 14.26
N PHE A 273 -11.24 10.08 13.16
CA PHE A 273 -12.08 10.90 12.31
C PHE A 273 -13.45 10.25 12.21
N VAL A 274 -14.50 11.05 12.36
CA VAL A 274 -15.88 10.64 12.12
C VAL A 274 -16.28 11.23 10.78
N GLU A 275 -16.69 10.40 9.84
CA GLU A 275 -17.13 10.81 8.50
C GLU A 275 -18.55 10.34 8.22
N ARG A 276 -19.30 11.23 7.58
CA ARG A 276 -20.61 10.98 7.00
C ARG A 276 -20.54 11.23 5.50
N GLU A 277 -20.86 10.21 4.72
CA GLU A 277 -21.04 10.34 3.27
C GLU A 277 -22.54 10.31 2.95
N LYS A 278 -23.05 11.39 2.35
CA LYS A 278 -24.45 11.50 1.88
C LYS A 278 -24.52 11.30 0.38
N HIS A 279 -25.43 10.44 -0.05
CA HIS A 279 -25.75 10.28 -1.47
C HIS A 279 -26.71 11.37 -1.94
N SER A 280 -26.35 12.14 -2.96
CA SER A 280 -27.26 13.11 -3.61
C SER A 280 -27.37 12.82 -5.10
N ALA A 281 -28.61 12.63 -5.56
CA ALA A 281 -28.92 12.52 -6.98
C ALA A 281 -28.99 13.92 -7.58
N CYS A 282 -27.88 14.40 -8.15
CA CYS A 282 -27.88 15.68 -8.88
C CYS A 282 -28.24 15.46 -10.35
N HIS A 283 -28.88 16.46 -10.96
CA HIS A 283 -29.28 16.45 -12.37
C HIS A 283 -28.09 16.33 -13.35
N GLU A 284 -26.89 16.71 -12.92
CA GLU A 284 -25.62 16.63 -13.66
C GLU A 284 -24.83 15.33 -13.40
N GLY A 285 -25.39 14.39 -12.63
CA GLY A 285 -24.74 13.14 -12.22
C GLY A 285 -24.76 12.91 -10.71
N LEU A 286 -24.22 11.77 -10.28
CA LEU A 286 -24.16 11.40 -8.87
C LEU A 286 -23.09 12.23 -8.15
N LYS A 287 -23.48 13.06 -7.17
CA LYS A 287 -22.56 13.78 -6.29
C LYS A 287 -22.69 13.19 -4.88
N CYS A 288 -21.61 12.62 -4.36
CA CYS A 288 -21.51 12.25 -2.95
C CYS A 288 -20.90 13.43 -2.18
N VAL A 289 -21.55 13.85 -1.10
CA VAL A 289 -21.03 14.87 -0.19
C VAL A 289 -20.41 14.15 1.00
N ASN A 290 -19.11 14.38 1.22
CA ASN A 290 -18.37 13.81 2.34
C ASN A 290 -18.10 14.90 3.37
N GLU A 291 -18.55 14.68 4.59
CA GLU A 291 -18.38 15.60 5.71
C GLU A 291 -17.65 14.85 6.82
N GLN A 292 -16.63 15.45 7.42
CA GLN A 292 -15.84 14.80 8.46
C GLN A 292 -15.42 15.77 9.55
N PHE A 293 -15.19 15.24 10.75
CA PHE A 293 -14.56 15.96 11.85
C PHE A 293 -13.61 15.06 12.64
N SER A 294 -12.66 15.66 13.34
CA SER A 294 -11.69 14.94 14.18
C SER A 294 -12.14 14.88 15.64
N ILE A 295 -11.90 13.75 16.29
CA ILE A 295 -12.15 13.54 17.72
C ILE A 295 -11.03 12.66 18.30
N LYS A 296 -10.65 12.90 19.56
CA LYS A 296 -9.67 12.03 20.24
C LYS A 296 -10.34 10.73 20.66
N GLU A 297 -9.62 9.62 20.53
CA GLU A 297 -10.10 8.27 20.87
C GLU A 297 -10.83 8.18 22.21
N LYS A 298 -10.25 8.76 23.28
CA LYS A 298 -10.81 8.78 24.64
C LYS A 298 -12.23 9.36 24.74
N HIS A 299 -12.64 10.18 23.77
CA HIS A 299 -13.95 10.84 23.76
C HIS A 299 -14.97 10.15 22.85
N ILE A 300 -14.58 9.15 22.05
CA ILE A 300 -15.48 8.48 21.09
C ILE A 300 -16.65 7.78 21.80
N ASN A 301 -16.38 6.97 22.82
CA ASN A 301 -17.43 6.23 23.51
C ASN A 301 -18.40 7.19 24.24
N SER A 302 -17.89 8.28 24.81
CA SER A 302 -18.70 9.33 25.42
C SER A 302 -19.52 10.09 24.39
N TYR A 303 -18.97 10.32 23.20
CA TYR A 303 -19.68 10.93 22.08
C TYR A 303 -20.81 10.04 21.58
N LEU A 304 -20.56 8.75 21.33
CA LEU A 304 -21.57 7.79 20.84
C LEU A 304 -22.70 7.52 21.84
N SER A 305 -22.43 7.64 23.15
CA SER A 305 -23.47 7.61 24.19
C SER A 305 -24.22 8.94 24.31
N GLY A 306 -23.72 10.01 23.68
CA GLY A 306 -24.23 11.38 23.74
C GLY A 306 -24.05 12.06 25.09
N ASN A 307 -23.12 11.56 25.91
CA ASN A 307 -22.69 12.20 27.16
C ASN A 307 -21.63 13.30 26.90
N PHE A 308 -21.22 13.45 25.65
CA PHE A 308 -20.20 14.39 25.22
C PHE A 308 -20.60 14.98 23.88
N SER A 309 -20.69 16.31 23.82
CA SER A 309 -20.83 17.07 22.58
C SER A 309 -19.48 17.72 22.29
N PRO A 310 -18.81 17.41 21.17
CA PRO A 310 -17.55 18.06 20.83
C PRO A 310 -17.78 19.57 20.67
N GLY A 311 -17.12 20.37 21.50
CA GLY A 311 -17.10 21.84 21.33
C GLY A 311 -16.00 22.27 20.34
N ASP A 312 -16.04 23.54 19.91
CA ASP A 312 -15.09 24.13 18.95
C ASP A 312 -13.61 23.95 19.31
N LYS A 313 -13.30 23.77 20.61
CA LYS A 313 -11.92 23.62 21.12
C LYS A 313 -11.36 22.19 21.04
N GLU A 314 -12.21 21.20 20.80
CA GLU A 314 -11.82 19.78 20.72
C GLU A 314 -11.84 19.23 19.29
N LEU A 315 -12.41 20.00 18.35
CA LEU A 315 -12.36 19.79 16.92
C LEU A 315 -11.03 20.33 16.37
N ASN A 316 -10.03 19.46 16.23
CA ASN A 316 -8.75 19.87 15.65
C ASN A 316 -8.82 19.83 14.12
N GLY A 317 -8.83 21.02 13.50
CA GLY A 317 -8.47 21.21 12.09
C GLY A 317 -9.57 20.90 11.07
N CYS A 318 -10.61 21.74 11.02
CA CYS A 318 -11.34 21.96 9.77
C CYS A 318 -10.42 22.71 8.80
N LYS A 319 -9.69 22.00 7.94
CA LYS A 319 -9.18 22.63 6.72
C LYS A 319 -10.37 22.77 5.77
N GLU A 320 -10.88 23.99 5.72
CA GLU A 320 -11.69 24.63 4.70
C GLU A 320 -12.00 23.77 3.47
N THR A 321 -13.24 23.29 3.38
CA THR A 321 -13.98 23.45 2.12
C THR A 321 -14.74 24.78 2.23
N PRO A 322 -14.76 25.62 1.18
CA PRO A 322 -15.36 26.95 1.25
C PRO A 322 -16.87 26.81 1.12
N SER A 323 -17.54 26.36 2.18
CA SER A 323 -18.96 26.59 2.37
C SER A 323 -19.33 26.38 3.85
N ASN A 324 -19.48 27.52 4.51
CA ASN A 324 -20.31 27.73 5.70
C ASN A 324 -19.78 27.25 7.06
N ASN A 325 -19.95 28.14 8.03
CA ASN A 325 -19.78 27.93 9.46
C ASN A 325 -20.69 26.78 9.93
N VAL A 326 -20.13 25.58 10.15
CA VAL A 326 -20.85 24.38 10.65
C VAL A 326 -20.06 23.72 11.78
N ASN A 327 -19.32 24.49 12.58
CA ASN A 327 -18.66 23.96 13.77
C ASN A 327 -19.73 23.74 14.86
N GLY A 328 -20.18 22.49 15.01
CA GLY A 328 -21.15 22.05 16.02
C GLY A 328 -22.42 21.36 15.46
N ILE A 329 -22.86 21.69 14.25
CA ILE A 329 -24.09 21.09 13.67
C ILE A 329 -23.83 19.64 13.22
N LEU A 330 -22.73 19.39 12.50
CA LEU A 330 -22.41 18.06 11.98
C LEU A 330 -22.24 17.00 13.09
N PRO A 331 -21.47 17.24 14.18
CA PRO A 331 -21.40 16.29 15.29
C PRO A 331 -22.76 16.02 15.95
N ASN A 332 -23.65 17.03 16.02
CA ASN A 332 -24.97 16.90 16.60
C ASN A 332 -25.94 16.11 15.71
N GLU A 333 -25.89 16.32 14.39
CA GLU A 333 -26.68 15.53 13.44
C GLU A 333 -26.27 14.06 13.43
N ILE A 334 -24.96 13.78 13.45
CA ILE A 334 -24.46 12.40 13.45
C ILE A 334 -24.89 11.68 14.73
N ILE A 335 -24.75 12.29 15.91
CA ILE A 335 -25.16 11.63 17.16
C ILE A 335 -26.69 11.46 17.25
N PHE A 336 -27.46 12.40 16.69
CA PHE A 336 -28.91 12.27 16.58
C PHE A 336 -29.27 11.04 15.75
N ASN A 337 -28.70 10.89 14.54
CA ASN A 337 -28.95 9.76 13.66
C ASN A 337 -28.48 8.42 14.27
N VAL A 338 -27.33 8.42 14.96
CA VAL A 338 -26.82 7.24 15.68
C VAL A 338 -27.80 6.77 16.75
N LYS A 339 -28.41 7.69 17.50
CA LYS A 339 -29.38 7.36 18.56
C LYS A 339 -30.75 6.97 17.99
N GLU A 340 -31.28 7.75 17.05
CA GLU A 340 -32.59 7.52 16.45
C GLU A 340 -32.64 6.17 15.74
N LYS A 341 -31.66 5.90 14.86
CA LYS A 341 -31.57 4.65 14.10
C LYS A 341 -30.96 3.49 14.90
N LYS A 342 -30.54 3.73 16.16
CA LYS A 342 -29.88 2.74 17.04
C LYS A 342 -28.67 2.09 16.36
N LEU A 343 -27.81 2.92 15.76
CA LEU A 343 -26.62 2.47 15.04
C LEU A 343 -25.59 1.94 16.03
N VAL A 344 -24.99 0.81 15.68
CA VAL A 344 -23.89 0.18 16.40
C VAL A 344 -22.75 -0.11 15.42
N PRO A 345 -21.50 -0.24 15.91
CA PRO A 345 -20.42 -0.71 15.06
C PRO A 345 -20.78 -2.06 14.45
N GLY A 346 -20.59 -2.21 13.14
CA GLY A 346 -20.77 -3.48 12.45
C GLY A 346 -19.93 -4.57 13.14
N LYS A 347 -20.56 -5.68 13.51
CA LYS A 347 -19.84 -6.86 14.01
C LYS A 347 -19.31 -7.61 12.79
N ASN A 348 -18.00 -7.85 12.76
CA ASN A 348 -17.38 -8.79 11.81
C ASN A 348 -17.89 -10.21 12.03
#